data_AF-A0A7E4UNH0-F1
#
_entry.id   AF-A0A7E4UNH0-F1
#
_cell.length_a   1.000
_cell.length_b   1.000
_cell.length_c   1.000
_cell.angle_alpha   90.00
_cell.angle_beta   90.00
_cell.angle_gamma   90.00
#
_symmetry.space_group_name_H-M   'P 1'
#
loop_
_entity.id
_entity.type
_entity.pdbx_description
1 polymer ?
#
loop_
_entity_poly.entity_id
_entity_poly.type
_entity_poly.pdbx_seq_one_letter_code
_entity_poly.pdbx_strand_id
1 'polypeptide(L)'
;MLVNCGNGGRRQLPLAMPVGKMTRRDPRKYARPLTCSEVMADPVLTQEDINIEIAKQQALLEEVNDQVLELRKQNKDTKLKQQEMWDVQQCITLLKRKLKNLSRNNGSTDDENASTSSDTSSVIEPGPLLERQLIAIQKVLIEDIVDEENEIAQLQQKLFDLQVDLDTHKDQITQSSVIPPPPSNGTLTRRPRMAPPPPPQVPIWDPAVVSTIGKLAQDLVEPSDSDCNECHRQEVRKSVLVSQLAKMRDECAQLRAKLDDSRETKQAVVVAAADDFGTSNVLITKL
;
A
#
# COMPACT_ATOMS: atom_id res chain seq x y z
N MET A 1 -30.92 66.32 2.76
CA MET A 1 -30.83 64.87 2.49
C MET A 1 -31.20 64.15 3.78
N LEU A 2 -32.42 63.64 3.86
CA LEU A 2 -32.94 62.88 5.00
C LEU A 2 -33.09 61.43 4.54
N VAL A 3 -32.34 60.51 5.14
CA VAL A 3 -32.40 59.09 4.82
C VAL A 3 -33.38 58.41 5.77
N ASN A 4 -34.40 57.82 5.17
CA ASN A 4 -35.55 57.18 5.80
C ASN A 4 -35.15 55.77 6.29
N CYS A 5 -35.36 55.47 7.57
CA CYS A 5 -35.15 54.14 8.15
C CYS A 5 -36.44 53.31 8.02
N GLY A 6 -36.41 52.31 7.12
CA GLY A 6 -37.54 51.40 6.87
C GLY A 6 -37.59 50.23 7.86
N ASN A 7 -38.77 50.06 8.45
CA ASN A 7 -39.22 48.95 9.30
C ASN A 7 -39.00 47.55 8.68
N GLY A 8 -38.31 46.67 9.41
CA GLY A 8 -38.25 45.23 9.14
C GLY A 8 -39.05 44.45 10.19
N GLY A 9 -40.18 43.88 9.78
CA GLY A 9 -41.13 43.18 10.63
C GLY A 9 -40.56 41.90 11.29
N ARG A 10 -40.71 41.83 12.61
CA ARG A 10 -40.49 40.61 13.40
C ARG A 10 -41.58 39.59 13.08
N ARG A 11 -41.22 38.48 12.43
CA ARG A 11 -42.06 37.28 12.39
C ARG A 11 -41.87 36.51 13.70
N GLN A 12 -42.94 36.41 14.49
CA GLN A 12 -42.99 35.48 15.62
C GLN A 12 -43.11 34.06 15.08
N LEU A 13 -42.18 33.18 15.46
CA LEU A 13 -42.28 31.74 15.24
C LEU A 13 -42.97 31.09 16.45
N PRO A 14 -43.87 30.12 16.23
CA PRO A 14 -44.66 29.52 17.31
C PRO A 14 -43.83 28.56 18.19
N LEU A 15 -44.26 28.57 19.44
CA LEU A 15 -43.87 27.79 20.59
C LEU A 15 -43.77 26.27 20.37
N ALA A 16 -42.73 25.71 21.01
CA ALA A 16 -42.73 24.50 21.82
C ALA A 16 -43.15 23.17 21.16
N MET A 17 -42.14 22.43 20.70
CA MET A 17 -42.24 20.97 20.55
C MET A 17 -42.10 20.29 21.93
N PRO A 18 -42.89 19.25 22.23
CA PRO A 18 -42.81 18.52 23.50
C PRO A 18 -41.49 17.76 23.59
N VAL A 19 -40.64 18.19 24.52
CA VAL A 19 -39.41 17.51 24.89
C VAL A 19 -39.79 16.22 25.62
N GLY A 20 -39.89 15.12 24.85
CA GLY A 20 -39.86 13.78 25.41
C GLY A 20 -38.64 13.67 26.32
N LYS A 21 -38.84 13.14 27.54
CA LYS A 21 -37.81 12.98 28.56
C LYS A 21 -36.74 12.01 28.05
N MET A 22 -35.83 12.48 27.19
CA MET A 22 -34.55 11.85 26.95
C MET A 22 -33.84 11.87 28.29
N THR A 23 -33.78 10.70 28.92
CA THR A 23 -32.83 10.42 30.00
C THR A 23 -31.50 11.04 29.60
N ARG A 24 -31.08 12.08 30.33
CA ARG A 24 -29.79 12.73 30.12
C ARG A 24 -28.72 11.64 30.16
N ARG A 25 -28.23 11.22 28.99
CA ARG A 25 -27.02 10.39 28.93
C ARG A 25 -25.95 11.21 29.62
N ASP A 26 -25.44 10.67 30.71
CA ASP A 26 -24.42 11.27 31.55
C ASP A 26 -23.27 11.74 30.64
N PRO A 27 -22.92 13.05 30.61
CA PRO A 27 -21.87 13.53 29.74
C PRO A 27 -20.55 12.87 30.13
N ARG A 28 -20.21 11.83 29.38
CA ARG A 28 -18.86 11.41 29.03
C ARG A 28 -18.07 10.73 30.15
N LYS A 29 -18.57 9.59 30.65
CA LYS A 29 -17.63 8.52 30.99
C LYS A 29 -17.07 7.98 29.69
N TYR A 30 -15.79 8.29 29.40
CA TYR A 30 -15.09 7.69 28.28
C TYR A 30 -15.11 6.17 28.47
N ALA A 31 -15.83 5.47 27.60
CA ALA A 31 -15.78 4.02 27.54
C ALA A 31 -14.56 3.63 26.71
N ARG A 32 -13.67 2.84 27.28
CA ARG A 32 -12.48 2.31 26.59
C ARG A 32 -12.92 1.61 25.30
N PRO A 33 -12.15 1.74 24.19
CA PRO A 33 -12.37 0.94 23.00
C PRO A 33 -12.35 -0.56 23.32
N LEU A 34 -13.24 -1.33 22.71
CA LEU A 34 -13.32 -2.78 22.86
C LEU A 34 -12.05 -3.43 22.31
N THR A 35 -11.61 -4.49 22.96
CA THR A 35 -10.55 -5.36 22.44
C THR A 35 -11.08 -6.24 21.31
N CYS A 36 -10.21 -6.73 20.44
CA CYS A 36 -10.63 -7.63 19.35
C CYS A 36 -11.32 -8.89 19.85
N SER A 37 -10.90 -9.44 20.98
CA SER A 37 -11.57 -10.58 21.62
C SER A 37 -13.01 -10.25 22.02
N GLU A 38 -13.26 -9.06 22.57
CA GLU A 38 -14.60 -8.60 22.93
C GLU A 38 -15.47 -8.31 21.69
N VAL A 39 -14.88 -7.76 20.63
CA VAL A 39 -15.57 -7.56 19.34
C VAL A 39 -15.96 -8.92 18.74
N MET A 40 -15.11 -9.94 18.86
CA MET A 40 -15.37 -11.29 18.35
C MET A 40 -16.38 -12.08 19.19
N ALA A 41 -16.53 -11.79 20.48
CA ALA A 41 -17.50 -12.42 21.38
C ALA A 41 -18.98 -12.14 21.04
N ASP A 42 -19.23 -11.50 19.89
CA ASP A 42 -20.54 -11.19 19.31
C ASP A 42 -21.54 -10.54 20.30
N PRO A 43 -21.15 -9.44 20.98
CA PRO A 43 -22.14 -8.65 21.69
C PRO A 43 -23.19 -8.15 20.69
N VAL A 44 -24.47 -8.24 21.07
CA VAL A 44 -25.58 -7.67 20.29
C VAL A 44 -25.45 -6.16 20.30
N LEU A 45 -24.65 -5.64 19.38
CA LEU A 45 -24.43 -4.22 19.17
C LEU A 45 -25.42 -3.72 18.13
N THR A 46 -26.08 -2.61 18.40
CA THR A 46 -26.88 -1.94 17.37
C THR A 46 -25.98 -1.31 16.32
N GLN A 47 -26.54 -0.98 15.15
CA GLN A 47 -25.82 -0.26 14.08
C GLN A 47 -25.13 1.01 14.60
N GLU A 48 -25.80 1.74 15.49
CA GLU A 48 -25.28 2.96 16.09
C GLU A 48 -24.12 2.67 17.04
N ASP A 49 -24.23 1.62 17.86
CA ASP A 49 -23.15 1.22 18.77
C ASP A 49 -21.88 0.80 18.00
N ILE A 50 -22.05 0.14 16.84
CA ILE A 50 -20.92 -0.23 15.98
C ILE A 50 -20.26 1.01 15.38
N ASN A 51 -21.03 2.01 14.92
CA ASN A 51 -20.46 3.26 14.41
C ASN A 51 -19.69 4.03 15.49
N ILE A 52 -20.26 4.13 16.69
CA ILE A 52 -19.59 4.75 17.84
C ILE A 52 -18.29 4.00 18.15
N GLU A 53 -18.33 2.67 18.14
CA GLU A 53 -17.14 1.87 18.41
C GLU A 53 -16.07 2.00 17.32
N ILE A 54 -16.45 2.03 16.03
CA ILE A 54 -15.52 2.31 14.93
C ILE A 54 -14.82 3.66 15.16
N ALA A 55 -15.56 4.70 15.55
CA ALA A 55 -14.98 6.02 15.82
C ALA A 55 -13.98 5.97 17.00
N LYS A 56 -14.28 5.22 18.06
CA LYS A 56 -13.33 5.01 19.17
C LYS A 56 -12.06 4.28 18.73
N GLN A 57 -12.20 3.23 17.92
CA GLN A 57 -11.07 2.47 17.40
C GLN A 57 -10.21 3.31 16.44
N GLN A 58 -10.83 4.17 15.64
CA GLN A 58 -10.11 5.13 14.79
C GLN A 58 -9.30 6.13 15.61
N ALA A 59 -9.87 6.67 16.70
CA ALA A 59 -9.15 7.56 17.61
C ALA A 59 -7.97 6.84 18.31
N LEU A 60 -8.17 5.59 18.75
CA LEU A 60 -7.09 4.77 19.31
C LEU A 60 -6.00 4.48 18.29
N LEU A 61 -6.37 4.21 17.03
CA LEU A 61 -5.40 3.97 15.95
C LEU A 61 -4.51 5.19 15.71
N GLU A 62 -5.10 6.39 15.69
CA GLU A 62 -4.36 7.66 15.58
C GLU A 62 -3.39 7.84 16.77
N GLU A 63 -3.87 7.60 18.00
CA GLU A 63 -3.05 7.68 19.21
C GLU A 63 -1.86 6.69 19.19
N VAL A 64 -2.10 5.43 18.83
CA VAL A 64 -1.02 4.42 18.73
C VAL A 64 -0.02 4.81 17.64
N ASN A 65 -0.47 5.37 16.52
CA ASN A 65 0.40 5.82 15.45
C ASN A 65 1.31 6.99 15.92
N ASP A 66 0.75 7.96 16.64
CA ASP A 66 1.53 9.05 17.26
C ASP A 66 2.58 8.50 18.25
N GLN A 67 2.22 7.49 19.04
CA GLN A 67 3.16 6.82 19.95
C GLN A 67 4.30 6.11 19.18
N VAL A 68 4.00 5.46 18.04
CA VAL A 68 5.02 4.85 17.18
C VAL A 68 5.98 5.91 16.64
N LEU A 69 5.45 7.05 16.18
CA LEU A 69 6.28 8.16 15.67
C LEU A 69 7.18 8.75 16.76
N GLU A 70 6.66 8.95 17.97
CA GLU A 70 7.44 9.47 19.09
C GLU A 70 8.51 8.48 19.56
N LEU A 71 8.22 7.17 19.59
CA LEU A 71 9.23 6.15 19.89
C LEU A 71 10.33 6.09 18.84
N ARG A 72 9.99 6.21 17.54
CA ARG A 72 10.99 6.28 16.45
C ARG A 72 11.87 7.51 16.59
N LYS A 73 11.29 8.67 16.95
CA LYS A 73 12.04 9.90 17.21
C LYS A 73 13.03 9.75 18.37
N GLN A 74 12.68 8.94 19.37
CA GLN A 74 13.55 8.61 20.51
C GLN A 74 14.49 7.43 20.22
N ASN A 75 14.48 6.89 18.99
CA ASN A 75 15.24 5.71 18.57
C ASN A 75 15.00 4.47 19.47
N LYS A 76 13.76 4.30 19.95
CA LYS A 76 13.31 3.18 20.78
C LYS A 76 12.65 2.09 19.93
N ASP A 77 12.61 0.87 20.46
CA ASP A 77 11.91 -0.24 19.82
C ASP A 77 10.40 0.07 19.68
N THR A 78 9.85 -0.22 18.49
CA THR A 78 8.45 0.06 18.14
C THR A 78 7.64 -1.20 17.85
N LYS A 79 8.24 -2.40 17.92
CA LYS A 79 7.59 -3.67 17.56
C LYS A 79 6.27 -3.90 18.29
N LEU A 80 6.24 -3.73 19.61
CA LEU A 80 5.03 -3.92 20.41
C LEU A 80 3.90 -2.96 20.02
N LYS A 81 4.22 -1.69 19.75
CA LYS A 81 3.22 -0.69 19.35
C LYS A 81 2.74 -0.89 17.92
N GLN A 82 3.60 -1.36 17.02
CA GLN A 82 3.18 -1.77 15.67
C GLN A 82 2.24 -2.97 15.71
N GLN A 83 2.46 -3.93 16.62
CA GLN A 83 1.53 -5.04 16.82
C GLN A 83 0.18 -4.54 17.35
N GLU A 84 0.16 -3.65 18.35
CA GLU A 84 -1.07 -3.05 18.88
C GLU A 84 -1.84 -2.28 17.78
N MET A 85 -1.14 -1.51 16.94
CA MET A 85 -1.71 -0.83 15.78
C MET A 85 -2.38 -1.82 14.83
N TRP A 86 -1.75 -2.97 14.59
CA TRP A 86 -2.29 -4.00 13.72
C TRP A 86 -3.55 -4.63 14.29
N ASP A 87 -3.55 -4.94 15.59
CA ASP A 87 -4.72 -5.47 16.29
C ASP A 87 -5.91 -4.50 16.19
N VAL A 88 -5.69 -3.19 16.38
CA VAL A 88 -6.74 -2.16 16.25
C VAL A 88 -7.33 -2.12 14.82
N GLN A 89 -6.49 -2.20 13.78
CA GLN A 89 -6.94 -2.25 12.39
C GLN A 89 -7.80 -3.50 12.10
N GLN A 90 -7.47 -4.64 12.72
CA GLN A 90 -8.28 -5.84 12.63
C GLN A 90 -9.64 -5.65 13.30
N CYS A 91 -9.69 -5.01 14.48
CA CYS A 91 -10.95 -4.73 15.16
C CYS A 91 -11.84 -3.82 14.31
N ILE A 92 -11.29 -2.75 13.71
CA ILE A 92 -12.01 -1.87 12.77
C ILE A 92 -12.58 -2.65 11.59
N THR A 93 -11.79 -3.55 11.01
CA THR A 93 -12.19 -4.38 9.86
C THR A 93 -13.36 -5.30 10.24
N LEU A 94 -13.29 -5.95 11.40
CA LEU A 94 -14.38 -6.80 11.91
C LEU A 94 -15.66 -6.00 12.15
N LEU A 95 -15.56 -4.83 12.80
CA LEU A 95 -16.70 -3.94 13.04
C LEU A 95 -17.35 -3.46 11.74
N LYS A 96 -16.56 -3.05 10.74
CA LYS A 96 -17.07 -2.66 9.41
C LYS A 96 -17.78 -3.80 8.69
N ARG A 97 -17.27 -5.03 8.80
CA ARG A 97 -17.94 -6.22 8.24
C ARG A 97 -19.26 -6.49 8.96
N LYS A 98 -19.32 -6.39 10.29
CA LYS A 98 -20.57 -6.51 11.05
C LYS A 98 -21.59 -5.44 10.67
N LEU A 99 -21.15 -4.19 10.52
CA LEU A 99 -21.97 -3.06 10.06
C LEU A 99 -22.61 -3.35 8.69
N LYS A 100 -21.81 -3.86 7.74
CA LYS A 100 -22.29 -4.24 6.39
C LYS A 100 -23.31 -5.38 6.46
N ASN A 101 -23.11 -6.37 7.35
CA ASN A 101 -24.03 -7.48 7.54
C ASN A 101 -25.37 -7.03 8.14
N LEU A 102 -25.35 -6.17 9.16
CA LEU A 102 -26.58 -5.61 9.74
C LEU A 102 -27.34 -4.75 8.73
N SER A 103 -26.63 -3.95 7.92
CA SER A 103 -27.25 -3.14 6.87
C SER A 103 -27.94 -3.99 5.80
N ARG A 104 -27.42 -5.17 5.48
CA ARG A 104 -28.07 -6.10 4.54
C ARG A 104 -29.32 -6.74 5.13
N ASN A 105 -29.26 -7.15 6.39
CA ASN A 105 -30.39 -7.81 7.04
C ASN A 105 -31.58 -6.87 7.28
N ASN A 106 -31.32 -5.58 7.54
CA ASN A 106 -32.38 -4.59 7.77
C ASN A 106 -33.05 -4.08 6.48
N GLY A 107 -32.47 -4.34 5.31
CA GLY A 107 -33.00 -3.86 4.02
C GLY A 107 -33.92 -4.84 3.30
N SER A 108 -34.29 -5.96 3.92
CA SER A 108 -34.95 -7.09 3.23
C SER A 108 -36.38 -7.39 3.69
N THR A 109 -37.02 -6.54 4.51
CA THR A 109 -38.28 -6.90 5.16
C THR A 109 -39.58 -6.44 4.50
N ASP A 110 -39.57 -5.58 3.47
CA ASP A 110 -40.83 -5.11 2.88
C ASP A 110 -40.76 -5.16 1.36
N ASP A 111 -41.26 -6.25 0.77
CA ASP A 111 -41.98 -6.25 -0.51
C ASP A 111 -42.47 -7.69 -0.84
N GLU A 112 -43.38 -8.22 -0.01
CA GLU A 112 -44.37 -9.19 -0.51
C GLU A 112 -45.49 -8.43 -1.24
N ASN A 113 -45.18 -7.75 -2.35
CA ASN A 113 -46.23 -7.44 -3.32
C ASN A 113 -45.70 -7.16 -4.74
N ALA A 114 -46.09 -8.05 -5.65
CA ALA A 114 -46.28 -7.84 -7.08
C ALA A 114 -45.04 -7.56 -7.95
N SER A 115 -44.52 -8.65 -8.50
CA SER A 115 -44.30 -8.84 -9.94
C SER A 115 -44.02 -7.58 -10.77
N THR A 116 -42.75 -7.26 -11.01
CA THR A 116 -42.35 -6.67 -12.29
C THR A 116 -40.86 -6.86 -12.52
N SER A 117 -40.57 -7.55 -13.63
CA SER A 117 -39.25 -7.74 -14.21
C SER A 117 -38.54 -6.40 -14.40
N SER A 118 -37.45 -6.17 -13.68
CA SER A 118 -36.50 -5.12 -14.03
C SER A 118 -35.10 -5.56 -13.63
N ASP A 119 -34.33 -5.93 -14.65
CA ASP A 119 -32.89 -6.18 -14.63
C ASP A 119 -32.15 -4.91 -14.17
N THR A 120 -32.23 -4.57 -12.90
CA THR A 120 -31.39 -3.55 -12.30
C THR A 120 -30.08 -4.18 -11.87
N SER A 121 -29.19 -4.30 -12.87
CA SER A 121 -27.75 -4.04 -12.76
C SER A 121 -27.21 -4.09 -11.32
N SER A 122 -27.10 -5.30 -10.75
CA SER A 122 -26.27 -5.54 -9.60
C SER A 122 -24.85 -5.24 -10.03
N VAL A 123 -24.39 -4.01 -9.74
CA VAL A 123 -22.98 -3.62 -9.81
C VAL A 123 -22.24 -4.75 -9.12
N ILE A 124 -21.49 -5.52 -9.91
CA ILE A 124 -20.68 -6.63 -9.46
C ILE A 124 -19.61 -5.98 -8.58
N GLU A 125 -19.95 -5.82 -7.29
CA GLU A 125 -18.99 -5.49 -6.25
C GLU A 125 -17.90 -6.57 -6.41
N PRO A 126 -16.64 -6.19 -6.74
CA PRO A 126 -15.60 -7.16 -7.01
C PRO A 126 -15.56 -8.14 -5.85
N GLY A 127 -15.96 -9.37 -6.13
CA GLY A 127 -16.35 -10.32 -5.09
C GLY A 127 -15.19 -10.60 -4.12
N PRO A 128 -15.49 -11.10 -2.91
CA PRO A 128 -14.52 -11.39 -1.86
C PRO A 128 -13.39 -12.35 -2.27
N LEU A 129 -13.47 -12.97 -3.45
CA LEU A 129 -12.40 -13.78 -4.03
C LEU A 129 -11.21 -12.94 -4.50
N LEU A 130 -11.44 -11.78 -5.13
CA LEU A 130 -10.35 -10.95 -5.64
C LEU A 130 -9.57 -10.31 -4.49
N GLU A 131 -10.27 -9.87 -3.44
CA GLU A 131 -9.66 -9.36 -2.22
C GLU A 131 -8.84 -10.45 -1.50
N ARG A 132 -9.35 -11.68 -1.41
CA ARG A 132 -8.60 -12.81 -0.84
C ARG A 132 -7.36 -13.17 -1.66
N GLN A 133 -7.45 -13.16 -2.98
CA GLN A 133 -6.30 -13.38 -3.86
C GLN A 133 -5.25 -12.26 -3.70
N LEU A 134 -5.69 -11.01 -3.63
CA LEU A 134 -4.80 -9.87 -3.42
C LEU A 134 -4.04 -9.99 -2.08
N ILE A 135 -4.75 -10.35 -1.01
CA ILE A 135 -4.13 -10.58 0.31
C ILE A 135 -3.15 -11.76 0.27
N ALA A 136 -3.48 -12.84 -0.43
CA ALA A 136 -2.58 -13.99 -0.57
C ALA A 136 -1.30 -13.62 -1.32
N ILE A 137 -1.41 -12.89 -2.44
CA ILE A 137 -0.27 -12.39 -3.21
C ILE A 137 0.57 -11.43 -2.37
N GLN A 138 -0.08 -10.52 -1.63
CA GLN A 138 0.63 -9.59 -0.74
C GLN A 138 1.44 -10.32 0.34
N LYS A 139 0.92 -11.41 0.91
CA LYS A 139 1.66 -12.22 1.89
C LYS A 139 2.89 -12.90 1.29
N VAL A 140 2.76 -13.51 0.12
CA VAL A 140 3.89 -14.14 -0.60
C VAL A 140 4.97 -13.11 -0.89
N LEU A 141 4.61 -11.94 -1.40
CA LEU A 141 5.58 -10.88 -1.68
C LEU A 141 6.29 -10.36 -0.41
N ILE A 142 5.61 -10.33 0.74
CA ILE A 142 6.25 -9.94 2.00
C ILE A 142 7.25 -11.01 2.45
N GLU A 143 6.92 -12.29 2.30
CA GLU A 143 7.85 -13.40 2.60
C GLU A 143 9.08 -13.33 1.69
N ASP A 144 8.89 -13.14 0.38
CA ASP A 144 9.98 -13.01 -0.60
C ASP A 144 10.90 -11.82 -0.26
N ILE A 145 10.34 -10.66 0.10
CA ILE A 145 11.13 -9.48 0.50
C ILE A 145 11.97 -9.78 1.75
N VAL A 146 11.42 -10.49 2.74
CA VAL A 146 12.15 -10.83 3.96
C VAL A 146 13.30 -11.80 3.66
N ASP A 147 13.09 -12.76 2.78
CA ASP A 147 14.14 -13.69 2.35
C ASP A 147 15.26 -12.96 1.59
N GLU A 148 14.91 -12.04 0.69
CA GLU A 148 15.88 -11.17 -0.01
C GLU A 148 16.66 -10.26 0.96
N GLU A 149 15.98 -9.65 1.95
CA GLU A 149 16.64 -8.84 2.99
C GLU A 149 17.65 -9.66 3.80
N ASN A 150 17.30 -10.92 4.14
CA ASN A 150 18.20 -11.84 4.84
C ASN A 150 19.41 -12.23 3.98
N GLU A 151 19.22 -12.47 2.68
CA GLU A 151 20.32 -12.75 1.75
C GLU A 151 21.27 -11.56 1.62
N ILE A 152 20.73 -10.33 1.48
CA ILE A 152 21.52 -9.10 1.44
C ILE A 152 22.35 -8.95 2.72
N ALA A 153 21.75 -9.19 3.90
CA ALA A 153 22.47 -9.10 5.17
C ALA A 153 23.62 -10.13 5.25
N GLN A 154 23.41 -11.35 4.78
CA GLN A 154 24.46 -12.37 4.73
C GLN A 154 25.61 -11.99 3.78
N LEU A 155 25.29 -11.44 2.60
CA LEU A 155 26.30 -10.97 1.65
C LEU A 155 27.10 -9.79 2.21
N GLN A 156 26.45 -8.86 2.91
CA GLN A 156 27.12 -7.75 3.59
C GLN A 156 28.08 -8.25 4.66
N GLN A 157 27.69 -9.25 5.45
CA GLN A 157 28.58 -9.87 6.43
C GLN A 157 29.81 -10.52 5.78
N LYS A 158 29.61 -11.31 4.71
CA LYS A 158 30.71 -11.92 3.97
C LYS A 158 31.68 -10.90 3.39
N LEU A 159 31.18 -9.79 2.85
CA LEU A 159 32.01 -8.70 2.35
C LEU A 159 32.85 -8.06 3.47
N PHE A 160 32.26 -7.88 4.65
CA PHE A 160 32.97 -7.37 5.82
C PHE A 160 34.08 -8.34 6.27
N ASP A 161 33.79 -9.63 6.34
CA ASP A 161 34.78 -10.65 6.73
C ASP A 161 35.96 -10.69 5.74
N LEU A 162 35.67 -10.69 4.42
CA LEU A 162 36.70 -10.63 3.37
C LEU A 162 37.53 -9.33 3.44
N GLN A 163 36.91 -8.21 3.80
CA GLN A 163 37.62 -6.95 3.99
C GLN A 163 38.61 -7.03 5.16
N VAL A 164 38.22 -7.65 6.27
CA VAL A 164 39.09 -7.87 7.44
C VAL A 164 40.27 -8.78 7.08
N ASP A 165 40.03 -9.84 6.32
CA ASP A 165 41.10 -10.75 5.87
C ASP A 165 42.08 -10.04 4.93
N LEU A 166 41.57 -9.20 4.03
CA LEU A 166 42.38 -8.42 3.10
C LEU A 166 43.29 -7.42 3.83
N ASP A 167 42.74 -6.72 4.84
CA ASP A 167 43.52 -5.79 5.67
C ASP A 167 44.57 -6.55 6.50
N THR A 168 44.24 -7.72 7.03
CA THR A 168 45.18 -8.59 7.78
C THR A 168 46.35 -9.05 6.89
N HIS A 169 46.09 -9.41 5.63
CA HIS A 169 47.14 -9.78 4.68
C HIS A 169 48.02 -8.59 4.29
N LYS A 170 47.44 -7.40 4.13
CA LYS A 170 48.18 -6.18 3.81
C LYS A 170 49.19 -5.81 4.90
N ASP A 171 48.83 -6.01 6.16
CA ASP A 171 49.75 -5.79 7.28
C ASP A 171 50.90 -6.80 7.29
N GLN A 172 50.65 -8.08 6.97
CA GLN A 172 51.70 -9.10 6.86
C GLN A 172 52.71 -8.80 5.74
N ILE A 173 52.21 -8.31 4.59
CA ILE A 173 53.07 -7.89 3.46
C ILE A 173 53.94 -6.69 3.88
N THR A 174 53.34 -5.71 4.57
CA THR A 174 54.05 -4.51 5.03
C THR A 174 55.15 -4.87 6.03
N GLN A 175 54.90 -5.80 6.97
CA GLN A 175 55.91 -6.27 7.91
C GLN A 175 57.05 -7.04 7.25
N SER A 176 56.76 -7.81 6.19
CA SER A 176 57.78 -8.57 5.46
C SER A 176 58.68 -7.69 4.57
N SER A 177 58.22 -6.47 4.23
CA SER A 177 58.94 -5.55 3.34
C SER A 177 59.76 -4.47 4.07
N VAL A 178 59.91 -4.53 5.39
CA VAL A 178 60.76 -3.59 6.14
C VAL A 178 62.23 -3.91 5.87
N ILE A 179 62.75 -3.42 4.74
CA ILE A 179 64.18 -3.30 4.50
C ILE A 179 64.70 -2.29 5.53
N PRO A 180 65.67 -2.65 6.38
CA PRO A 180 66.20 -1.73 7.38
C PRO A 180 66.72 -0.47 6.69
N PRO A 181 66.35 0.73 7.17
CA PRO A 181 66.80 1.96 6.56
C PRO A 181 68.33 2.01 6.57
N PRO A 182 68.98 2.38 5.45
CA PRO A 182 70.42 2.56 5.44
C PRO A 182 70.81 3.66 6.45
N PRO A 183 71.96 3.54 7.12
CA PRO A 183 72.40 4.52 8.12
C PRO A 183 72.48 5.91 7.50
N SER A 184 71.66 6.82 8.02
CA SER A 184 71.57 8.19 7.53
C SER A 184 72.81 8.98 7.94
N ASN A 185 73.70 9.25 6.99
CA ASN A 185 74.71 10.30 7.16
C ASN A 185 74.02 11.66 7.04
N GLY A 186 74.02 12.41 8.15
CA GLY A 186 73.39 13.71 8.25
C GLY A 186 73.97 14.71 7.26
N THR A 187 73.12 15.33 6.45
CA THR A 187 73.44 16.58 5.77
C THR A 187 72.19 17.46 5.78
N LEU A 188 72.30 18.54 6.56
CA LEU A 188 71.34 19.64 6.60
C LEU A 188 71.33 20.32 5.23
N THR A 189 70.22 20.27 4.51
CA THR A 189 70.04 21.09 3.31
C THR A 189 68.65 21.71 3.26
N ARG A 190 68.63 22.98 3.65
CA ARG A 190 67.84 24.12 3.18
C ARG A 190 66.63 23.80 2.27
N ARG A 191 65.43 24.13 2.76
CA ARG A 191 64.14 24.12 2.05
C ARG A 191 64.21 24.84 0.68
N PRO A 192 63.90 24.15 -0.43
CA PRO A 192 63.58 24.80 -1.69
C PRO A 192 62.10 25.16 -1.78
N ARG A 193 61.86 26.17 -2.61
CA ARG A 193 60.61 26.81 -2.99
C ARG A 193 59.63 25.80 -3.61
N MET A 194 58.35 25.89 -3.26
CA MET A 194 57.31 24.94 -3.71
C MET A 194 57.13 24.98 -5.23
N ALA A 195 57.40 23.85 -5.88
CA ALA A 195 56.98 23.57 -7.24
C ALA A 195 55.52 23.06 -7.24
N PRO A 196 54.74 23.31 -8.30
CA PRO A 196 53.38 22.79 -8.43
C PRO A 196 53.37 21.26 -8.39
N PRO A 197 52.32 20.66 -7.81
CA PRO A 197 52.23 19.21 -7.63
C PRO A 197 52.32 18.50 -8.98
N PRO A 198 53.12 17.43 -9.10
CA PRO A 198 53.19 16.66 -10.32
C PRO A 198 51.81 16.05 -10.63
N PRO A 199 51.46 15.85 -11.92
CA PRO A 199 50.23 15.17 -12.30
C PRO A 199 50.18 13.80 -11.61
N PRO A 200 49.00 13.34 -11.17
CA PRO A 200 48.85 12.06 -10.50
C PRO A 200 49.43 10.98 -11.40
N GLN A 201 50.54 10.39 -10.96
CA GLN A 201 51.13 9.27 -11.67
C GLN A 201 50.16 8.12 -11.54
N VAL A 202 49.61 7.71 -12.69
CA VAL A 202 48.80 6.50 -12.79
C VAL A 202 49.69 5.39 -12.27
N PRO A 203 49.28 4.64 -11.22
CA PRO A 203 50.10 3.57 -10.68
C PRO A 203 50.51 2.67 -11.83
N ILE A 204 51.80 2.40 -11.99
CA ILE A 204 52.25 1.40 -12.94
C ILE A 204 51.91 0.07 -12.27
N TRP A 205 50.78 -0.51 -12.65
CA TRP A 205 50.34 -1.79 -12.13
C TRP A 205 51.36 -2.83 -12.57
N ASP A 206 51.95 -3.53 -11.61
CA ASP A 206 52.89 -4.61 -11.88
C ASP A 206 52.18 -5.66 -12.75
N PRO A 207 52.74 -6.07 -13.90
CA PRO A 207 52.15 -7.09 -14.76
C PRO A 207 51.84 -8.40 -14.01
N ALA A 208 52.52 -8.69 -12.90
CA ALA A 208 52.17 -9.81 -12.02
C ALA A 208 50.81 -9.62 -11.31
N VAL A 209 50.46 -8.40 -10.90
CA VAL A 209 49.17 -8.07 -10.27
C VAL A 209 48.05 -8.17 -11.31
N VAL A 210 48.27 -7.67 -12.53
CA VAL A 210 47.30 -7.81 -13.63
C VAL A 210 47.05 -9.29 -13.97
N SER A 211 48.11 -10.12 -13.96
CA SER A 211 47.97 -11.56 -14.16
C SER A 211 47.22 -12.26 -13.01
N THR A 212 47.39 -11.79 -11.78
CA THR A 212 46.70 -12.36 -10.60
C THR A 212 45.23 -11.95 -10.56
N ILE A 213 44.89 -10.71 -10.94
CA ILE A 213 43.50 -10.25 -11.12
C ILE A 213 42.82 -11.05 -12.25
N GLY A 214 43.53 -11.34 -13.34
CA GLY A 214 43.03 -12.20 -14.42
C GLY A 214 42.73 -13.63 -13.97
N LYS A 215 43.51 -14.19 -13.03
CA LYS A 215 43.26 -15.52 -12.45
C LYS A 215 42.12 -15.52 -11.43
N LEU A 216 42.03 -14.49 -10.58
CA LEU A 216 40.90 -14.35 -9.64
C LEU A 216 39.56 -14.14 -10.36
N ALA A 217 39.56 -13.50 -11.53
CA ALA A 217 38.38 -13.40 -12.39
C ALA A 217 37.98 -14.74 -13.05
N GLN A 218 38.89 -15.71 -13.14
CA GLN A 218 38.60 -17.07 -13.60
C GLN A 218 38.03 -17.97 -12.49
N ASP A 219 38.33 -17.69 -11.22
CA ASP A 219 37.80 -18.44 -10.06
C ASP A 219 36.47 -17.85 -9.52
N LEU A 220 36.01 -16.73 -10.07
CA LEU A 220 34.64 -16.22 -9.90
C LEU A 220 33.69 -17.15 -10.66
N VAL A 221 33.37 -18.27 -10.01
CA VAL A 221 32.27 -19.22 -10.25
C VAL A 221 31.71 -19.09 -11.66
N GLU A 222 32.21 -19.91 -12.60
CA GLU A 222 31.50 -20.12 -13.85
C GLU A 222 30.05 -20.45 -13.48
N PRO A 223 29.07 -19.61 -13.88
CA PRO A 223 27.68 -19.82 -13.52
C PRO A 223 27.31 -21.21 -14.00
N SER A 224 26.98 -22.10 -13.06
CA SER A 224 26.75 -23.49 -13.43
C SER A 224 25.61 -23.51 -14.47
N ASP A 225 25.71 -24.35 -15.49
CA ASP A 225 24.69 -24.45 -16.55
C ASP A 225 23.27 -24.66 -15.99
N SER A 226 23.15 -25.11 -14.72
CA SER A 226 21.89 -25.20 -13.98
C SER A 226 21.18 -23.86 -13.81
N ASP A 227 21.90 -22.77 -13.57
CA ASP A 227 21.31 -21.45 -13.27
C ASP A 227 20.80 -20.77 -14.54
N CYS A 228 21.50 -20.95 -15.67
CA CYS A 228 21.01 -20.52 -16.98
C CYS A 228 19.72 -21.24 -17.38
N ASN A 229 19.58 -22.53 -17.05
CA ASN A 229 18.39 -23.30 -17.35
C ASN A 229 17.17 -22.86 -16.51
N GLU A 230 17.37 -22.51 -15.23
CA GLU A 230 16.27 -22.04 -14.40
C GLU A 230 15.80 -20.64 -14.82
N CYS A 231 16.72 -19.74 -15.13
CA CYS A 231 16.39 -18.42 -15.68
C CYS A 231 15.56 -18.56 -16.98
N HIS A 232 15.98 -19.44 -17.89
CA HIS A 232 15.21 -19.69 -19.12
C HIS A 232 13.81 -20.26 -18.84
N ARG A 233 13.67 -21.20 -17.90
CA ARG A 233 12.36 -21.74 -17.50
C ARG A 233 11.44 -20.66 -16.91
N GLN A 234 11.98 -19.75 -16.11
CA GLN A 234 11.22 -18.64 -15.55
C GLN A 234 10.77 -17.65 -16.64
N GLU A 235 11.64 -17.30 -17.58
CA GLU A 235 11.30 -16.41 -18.70
C GLU A 235 10.20 -17.03 -19.58
N VAL A 236 10.26 -18.34 -19.82
CA VAL A 236 9.20 -19.07 -20.55
C VAL A 236 7.87 -19.02 -19.79
N ARG A 237 7.85 -19.32 -18.49
CA ARG A 237 6.62 -19.24 -17.66
C ARG A 237 6.05 -17.83 -17.65
N LYS A 238 6.91 -16.81 -17.51
CA LYS A 238 6.51 -15.40 -17.55
C LYS A 238 5.89 -15.04 -18.90
N SER A 239 6.48 -15.48 -20.01
CA SER A 239 5.93 -15.21 -21.34
C SER A 239 4.55 -15.85 -21.55
N VAL A 240 4.31 -17.04 -21.00
CA VAL A 240 3.00 -17.72 -21.02
C VAL A 240 1.96 -16.92 -20.21
N LEU A 241 2.31 -16.50 -19.00
CA LEU A 241 1.40 -15.71 -18.15
C LEU A 241 1.07 -14.35 -18.78
N VAL A 242 2.07 -13.66 -19.35
CA VAL A 242 1.88 -12.39 -20.07
C VAL A 242 0.95 -12.59 -21.28
N SER A 243 1.11 -13.69 -22.02
CA SER A 243 0.25 -14.03 -23.16
C SER A 243 -1.19 -14.30 -22.73
N GLN A 244 -1.40 -15.01 -21.62
CA GLN A 244 -2.74 -15.25 -21.06
C GLN A 244 -3.39 -13.95 -20.58
N LEU A 245 -2.63 -13.06 -19.95
CA LEU A 245 -3.11 -11.77 -19.48
C LEU A 245 -3.53 -10.87 -20.66
N ALA A 246 -2.73 -10.85 -21.73
CA ALA A 246 -3.09 -10.15 -22.97
C ALA A 246 -4.40 -10.69 -23.56
N LYS A 247 -4.54 -12.02 -23.65
CA LYS A 247 -5.78 -12.66 -24.13
C LYS A 247 -7.00 -12.29 -23.29
N MET A 248 -6.90 -12.33 -21.96
CA MET A 248 -8.02 -11.95 -21.09
C MET A 248 -8.37 -10.46 -21.21
N ARG A 249 -7.39 -9.59 -21.46
CA ARG A 249 -7.63 -8.17 -21.72
C ARG A 249 -8.40 -7.97 -23.03
N ASP A 250 -8.04 -8.69 -24.08
CA ASP A 250 -8.73 -8.65 -25.36
C ASP A 250 -10.17 -9.17 -25.24
N GLU A 251 -10.38 -10.27 -24.51
CA GLU A 251 -11.73 -10.79 -24.22
C GLU A 251 -12.57 -9.78 -23.43
N CYS A 252 -12.00 -9.12 -22.41
CA CYS A 252 -12.67 -8.05 -21.67
C CYS A 252 -13.04 -6.86 -22.57
N ALA A 253 -12.13 -6.46 -23.47
CA ALA A 253 -12.37 -5.36 -24.41
C ALA A 253 -13.50 -5.70 -25.38
N GLN A 254 -13.53 -6.93 -25.91
CA GLN A 254 -14.61 -7.42 -26.78
C GLN A 254 -15.97 -7.46 -26.06
N LEU A 255 -15.99 -7.91 -24.80
CA LEU A 255 -17.23 -7.94 -24.00
C LEU A 255 -17.76 -6.52 -23.73
N ARG A 256 -16.87 -5.55 -23.47
CA ARG A 256 -17.27 -4.15 -23.32
C ARG A 256 -17.88 -3.58 -24.60
N ALA A 257 -17.23 -3.79 -25.76
CA ALA A 257 -17.76 -3.37 -27.05
C ALA A 257 -19.17 -3.94 -27.31
N LYS A 258 -19.38 -5.24 -27.03
CA LYS A 258 -20.70 -5.87 -27.16
C LYS A 258 -21.76 -5.27 -26.22
N LEU A 259 -21.37 -4.87 -25.01
CA LEU A 259 -22.30 -4.22 -24.06
C LEU A 259 -22.67 -2.81 -24.53
N ASP A 260 -21.73 -2.07 -25.10
CA ASP A 260 -21.97 -0.74 -25.66
C ASP A 260 -22.90 -0.82 -26.88
N ASP A 261 -22.65 -1.74 -27.82
CA ASP A 261 -23.55 -1.99 -28.96
C ASP A 261 -24.98 -2.39 -28.50
N SER A 262 -25.06 -3.24 -27.47
CA SER A 262 -26.33 -3.66 -26.87
C SER A 262 -27.07 -2.50 -26.18
N ARG A 263 -26.33 -1.51 -25.67
CA ARG A 263 -26.90 -0.32 -25.04
C ARG A 263 -27.43 0.65 -26.09
N GLU A 264 -26.69 0.88 -27.16
CA GLU A 264 -27.10 1.73 -28.27
C GLU A 264 -28.35 1.19 -28.98
N THR A 265 -28.39 -0.12 -29.24
CA THR A 265 -29.57 -0.78 -29.84
C THR A 265 -30.81 -0.66 -28.95
N LYS A 266 -30.68 -0.90 -27.64
CA LYS A 266 -31.79 -0.68 -26.68
C LYS A 266 -32.25 0.78 -26.66
N GLN A 267 -31.32 1.73 -26.69
CA GLN A 267 -31.65 3.15 -26.71
C GLN A 267 -32.37 3.56 -28.00
N ALA A 268 -31.95 3.04 -29.16
CA ALA A 268 -32.61 3.28 -30.44
C ALA A 268 -34.05 2.73 -30.47
N VAL A 269 -34.28 1.54 -29.89
CA VAL A 269 -35.64 0.97 -29.76
C VAL A 269 -36.53 1.84 -28.87
N VAL A 270 -36.00 2.36 -27.76
CA VAL A 270 -36.75 3.27 -26.88
C VAL A 270 -37.10 4.58 -27.58
N VAL A 271 -36.19 5.15 -28.36
CA VAL A 271 -36.46 6.38 -29.14
C VAL A 271 -37.49 6.13 -30.23
N ALA A 272 -37.37 5.04 -31.00
CA ALA A 272 -38.35 4.68 -32.03
C ALA A 272 -39.75 4.45 -31.46
N ALA A 273 -39.86 3.82 -30.28
CA ALA A 273 -41.14 3.63 -29.60
C ALA A 273 -41.77 4.94 -29.10
N ALA A 274 -40.95 5.96 -28.79
CA ALA A 274 -41.45 7.27 -28.36
C ALA A 274 -42.06 8.07 -29.52
N ASP A 275 -41.50 7.95 -30.73
CA ASP A 275 -41.98 8.67 -31.92
C ASP A 275 -43.35 8.13 -32.41
N ASP A 276 -43.61 6.82 -32.26
CA ASP A 276 -44.90 6.22 -32.62
C ASP A 276 -46.06 6.61 -31.69
N PHE A 277 -45.78 7.01 -30.44
CA PHE A 277 -46.80 7.51 -29.50
C PHE A 277 -47.02 9.02 -29.57
N GLY A 278 -46.14 9.78 -30.24
CA GLY A 278 -46.13 11.24 -30.24
C GLY A 278 -47.15 11.92 -31.17
N THR A 279 -47.74 11.21 -32.15
CA THR A 279 -48.63 11.84 -33.14
C THR A 279 -50.13 11.81 -32.80
N SER A 280 -50.56 11.07 -31.76
CA SER A 280 -52.00 10.94 -31.44
C SER A 280 -52.55 11.89 -30.37
N ASN A 281 -51.72 12.73 -29.73
CA ASN A 281 -52.18 13.56 -28.59
C ASN A 281 -52.43 15.05 -28.89
N VAL A 282 -52.44 15.49 -30.16
CA VAL A 282 -52.63 16.92 -30.51
C VAL A 282 -54.11 17.31 -30.80
N LEU A 283 -55.07 16.38 -30.80
CA LEU A 283 -56.48 16.68 -31.15
C LEU A 283 -57.48 16.80 -29.99
N ILE A 284 -57.05 16.71 -28.72
CA ILE A 284 -57.97 16.79 -27.56
C ILE A 284 -57.67 18.04 -26.72
N THR A 285 -57.94 19.23 -27.26
CA THR A 285 -58.02 20.48 -26.45
C THR A 285 -58.88 21.58 -27.08
N LYS A 286 -59.80 21.24 -27.97
CA LYS A 286 -60.82 22.17 -28.48
C LYS A 286 -62.21 21.54 -28.46
N LEU A 287 -62.81 21.45 -27.28
CA LEU A 287 -64.25 21.37 -27.02
C LEU A 287 -64.47 21.91 -25.60
#